data_AF-A0AAD4R7C5-F1
#
_entry.id   AF-A0AAD4R7C5-F1
#
_cell.length_a   1.000
_cell.length_b   1.000
_cell.length_c   1.000
_cell.angle_alpha   90.00
_cell.angle_beta   90.00
_cell.angle_gamma   90.00
#
_symmetry.space_group_name_H-M   'P 1'
#
loop_
_entity.id
_entity.type
_entity.pdbx_description
1 polymer ?
#
loop_
_entity_poly.entity_id
_entity_poly.type
_entity_poly.pdbx_seq_one_letter_code
_entity_poly.pdbx_strand_id
1 'polypeptide(L)'
;MRRMEQTEWTDRTDPRNRCCCNIHVVKGATIIAIVGMVIAVLSIVGCILAGRYFQCIGFVLAIFLYATVLYAQHVRNPGLYWPYLVVNGISIGICSLYILLLLAMFVVMPAFWQRHLNETTNYQYQEAINKWPRVITGLAAAFMLLCQVVNIWFELVVYNAYCFIRRDQPMLLNNAYKA
;
A
#
# COMPACT_ATOMS: atom_id res chain seq x y z
N MET A 1 -4.85 -30.70 38.72
CA MET A 1 -3.91 -29.77 38.04
C MET A 1 -3.30 -30.43 36.80
N ARG A 2 -4.09 -30.77 35.77
CA ARG A 2 -3.56 -31.45 34.56
C ARG A 2 -4.35 -31.12 33.27
N ARG A 3 -5.07 -29.99 33.27
CA ARG A 3 -6.00 -29.60 32.18
C ARG A 3 -5.64 -28.26 31.52
N MET A 4 -4.50 -27.66 31.85
CA MET A 4 -4.04 -26.41 31.24
C MET A 4 -3.02 -26.60 30.11
N GLU A 5 -2.38 -27.77 29.97
CA GLU A 5 -1.45 -28.02 28.88
C GLU A 5 -2.13 -28.44 27.57
N GLN A 6 -3.41 -28.86 27.59
CA GLN A 6 -4.05 -29.45 26.40
C GLN A 6 -4.67 -28.42 25.44
N THR A 7 -4.88 -27.17 25.86
CA THR A 7 -5.43 -26.11 24.99
C THR A 7 -4.38 -25.41 24.14
N GLU A 8 -3.08 -25.62 24.40
CA GLU A 8 -2.01 -25.02 23.60
C GLU A 8 -1.67 -25.86 22.34
N TRP A 9 -2.03 -27.14 22.33
CA TRP A 9 -1.70 -28.06 21.24
C TRP A 9 -2.79 -28.18 20.17
N THR A 10 -4.06 -27.89 20.50
CA THR A 10 -5.17 -28.01 19.54
C THR A 10 -5.24 -26.85 18.54
N ASP A 11 -4.52 -25.75 18.78
CA ASP A 11 -4.51 -24.60 17.87
C ASP A 11 -3.40 -24.68 16.80
N ARG A 12 -2.42 -25.60 16.97
CA ARG A 12 -1.33 -25.85 15.97
C ARG A 12 -1.70 -26.86 14.89
N THR A 13 -2.82 -27.57 15.05
CA THR A 13 -3.24 -28.63 14.12
C THR A 13 -4.35 -28.23 13.16
N ASP A 14 -4.99 -27.08 13.35
CA ASP A 14 -5.97 -26.59 12.38
C ASP A 14 -5.24 -26.16 11.08
N PRO A 15 -5.48 -26.82 9.94
CA PRO A 15 -4.82 -26.47 8.67
C PRO A 15 -5.17 -25.06 8.21
N ARG A 16 -6.24 -24.43 8.74
CA ARG A 16 -6.56 -23.02 8.50
C ARG A 16 -5.57 -22.05 9.15
N ASN A 17 -4.91 -22.43 10.25
CA ASN A 17 -3.84 -21.67 10.91
C ASN A 17 -2.45 -21.97 10.33
N ARG A 18 -2.35 -22.94 9.39
CA ARG A 18 -1.09 -23.32 8.71
C ARG A 18 -0.85 -22.58 7.39
N CYS A 19 -1.77 -21.74 6.93
CA CYS A 19 -1.54 -20.91 5.76
C CYS A 19 -0.52 -19.81 6.08
N CYS A 20 0.76 -20.14 5.96
CA CYS A 20 1.90 -19.23 5.89
C CYS A 20 2.06 -18.24 7.06
N CYS A 21 2.27 -18.81 8.26
CA CYS A 21 2.90 -18.22 9.44
C CYS A 21 2.25 -16.96 10.05
N ASN A 22 1.55 -17.13 11.18
CA ASN A 22 1.06 -16.07 12.10
C ASN A 22 2.06 -14.92 12.35
N ILE A 23 3.36 -15.23 12.41
CA ILE A 23 4.43 -14.25 12.64
C ILE A 23 4.83 -13.51 11.35
N HIS A 24 4.68 -14.13 10.18
CA HIS A 24 5.07 -13.54 8.90
C HIS A 24 4.11 -12.45 8.42
N VAL A 25 2.79 -12.59 8.65
CA VAL A 25 1.81 -11.59 8.19
C VAL A 25 1.97 -10.28 8.99
N VAL A 26 2.11 -10.38 10.31
CA VAL A 26 2.34 -9.21 11.16
C VAL A 26 3.70 -8.57 10.87
N LYS A 27 4.78 -9.36 10.79
CA LYS A 27 6.11 -8.85 10.40
C LYS A 27 6.11 -8.25 9.01
N GLY A 28 5.38 -8.83 8.07
CA GLY A 28 5.22 -8.33 6.70
C GLY A 28 4.60 -6.94 6.68
N ALA A 29 3.48 -6.76 7.40
CA ALA A 29 2.85 -5.45 7.53
C ALA A 29 3.77 -4.42 8.23
N THR A 30 4.58 -4.83 9.21
CA THR A 30 5.59 -3.94 9.84
C THR A 30 6.65 -3.50 8.83
N ILE A 31 7.21 -4.44 8.07
CA ILE A 31 8.24 -4.17 7.06
C ILE A 31 7.68 -3.23 6.00
N ILE A 32 6.47 -3.50 5.49
CA ILE A 32 5.79 -2.65 4.50
C ILE A 32 5.62 -1.22 5.05
N ALA A 33 5.18 -1.07 6.29
CA ALA A 33 4.99 0.25 6.87
C ALA A 33 6.32 1.02 7.04
N ILE A 34 7.39 0.36 7.48
CA ILE A 34 8.71 0.98 7.60
C ILE A 34 9.24 1.39 6.22
N VAL A 35 9.20 0.48 5.25
CA VAL A 35 9.65 0.75 3.87
C VAL A 35 8.84 1.87 3.24
N GLY A 36 7.51 1.85 3.43
CA GLY A 36 6.60 2.90 2.95
C GLY A 36 6.90 4.27 3.54
N MET A 37 7.18 4.36 4.85
CA MET A 37 7.60 5.62 5.48
C MET A 37 8.93 6.13 4.92
N VAL A 38 9.93 5.25 4.77
CA VAL A 38 11.24 5.64 4.21
C VAL A 38 11.08 6.18 2.79
N ILE A 39 10.31 5.49 1.94
CA ILE A 39 10.03 5.94 0.58
C ILE A 39 9.30 7.29 0.60
N ALA A 40 8.33 7.49 1.49
CA ALA A 40 7.60 8.76 1.60
C ALA A 40 8.52 9.91 2.03
N VAL A 41 9.42 9.70 2.99
CA VAL A 41 10.40 10.72 3.40
C VAL A 41 11.36 11.08 2.26
N LEU A 42 11.90 10.08 1.57
CA LEU A 42 12.75 10.30 0.39
C LEU A 42 12.00 11.05 -0.72
N SER A 43 10.71 10.75 -0.89
CA SER A 43 9.86 11.42 -1.87
C SER A 43 9.59 12.89 -1.50
N ILE A 44 9.44 13.22 -0.21
CA ILE A 44 9.34 14.63 0.24
C ILE A 44 10.61 15.40 -0.13
N VAL A 45 11.80 14.85 0.14
CA VAL A 45 13.07 15.48 -0.23
C VAL A 45 13.13 15.70 -1.75
N GLY A 46 12.76 14.68 -2.53
CA GLY A 46 12.67 14.79 -3.99
C GLY A 46 11.71 15.89 -4.46
N CYS A 47 10.53 15.99 -3.87
CA CYS A 47 9.54 17.03 -4.19
C CYS A 47 10.03 18.44 -3.83
N ILE A 48 10.73 18.61 -2.70
CA ILE A 48 11.31 19.90 -2.30
C ILE A 48 12.39 20.32 -3.31
N LEU A 49 13.30 19.41 -3.69
CA LEU A 49 14.34 19.68 -4.68
C LEU A 49 13.76 20.02 -6.06
N ALA A 50 12.61 19.43 -6.41
CA ALA A 50 11.90 19.70 -7.67
C ALA A 50 10.98 20.95 -7.61
N GLY A 51 10.89 21.65 -6.48
CA GLY A 51 10.00 22.81 -6.30
C GLY A 51 8.51 22.47 -6.26
N ARG A 52 8.14 21.20 -6.04
CA ARG A 52 6.76 20.69 -6.09
C ARG A 52 6.14 20.58 -4.69
N TYR A 53 6.02 21.71 -4.00
CA TYR A 53 5.60 21.75 -2.58
C TYR A 53 4.21 21.15 -2.32
N PHE A 54 3.25 21.30 -3.24
CA PHE A 54 1.90 20.76 -3.07
C PHE A 54 1.90 19.22 -2.98
N GLN A 55 2.81 18.55 -3.70
CA GLN A 55 2.93 17.09 -3.66
C GLN A 55 3.45 16.57 -2.32
N CYS A 56 4.19 17.40 -1.56
CA CYS A 56 4.67 17.03 -0.23
C CYS A 56 3.54 16.72 0.75
N ILE A 57 2.38 17.38 0.62
CA ILE A 57 1.22 17.17 1.50
C ILE A 57 0.74 15.71 1.42
N GLY A 58 0.71 15.14 0.22
CA GLY A 58 0.34 13.74 0.00
C GLY A 58 1.30 12.76 0.68
N PHE A 59 2.61 13.02 0.61
CA PHE A 59 3.60 12.18 1.26
C PHE A 59 3.61 12.31 2.79
N VAL A 60 3.35 13.51 3.33
CA VAL A 60 3.15 13.70 4.78
C VAL A 60 1.95 12.87 5.25
N LEU A 61 0.83 12.94 4.54
CA LEU A 61 -0.34 12.10 4.85
C LEU A 61 0.00 10.61 4.78
N ALA A 62 0.77 10.17 3.78
CA ALA A 62 1.22 8.79 3.67
C ALA A 62 2.05 8.35 4.88
N ILE A 63 2.96 9.19 5.38
CA ILE A 63 3.73 8.91 6.61
C ILE A 63 2.78 8.68 7.80
N PHE A 64 1.78 9.55 7.97
CA PHE A 64 0.78 9.39 9.03
C PHE A 64 0.03 8.06 8.89
N LEU A 65 -0.40 7.69 7.68
CA LEU A 65 -1.11 6.43 7.45
C LEU A 65 -0.23 5.21 7.76
N TYR A 66 1.03 5.19 7.32
CA TYR A 66 1.95 4.10 7.68
C TYR A 66 2.26 4.05 9.19
N ALA A 67 2.37 5.20 9.84
CA ALA A 67 2.53 5.27 11.29
C ALA A 67 1.31 4.71 12.03
N THR A 68 0.08 4.93 11.52
CA THR A 68 -1.13 4.31 12.11
C THR A 68 -1.09 2.79 12.04
N VAL A 69 -0.56 2.19 10.95
CA VAL A 69 -0.39 0.73 10.83
C VAL A 69 0.58 0.20 11.89
N LEU A 70 1.74 0.86 12.08
CA LEU A 70 2.70 0.47 13.12
C LEU A 70 2.13 0.63 14.52
N TYR A 71 1.40 1.72 14.77
CA TYR A 71 0.76 1.96 16.06
C TYR A 71 -0.35 0.95 16.35
N ALA A 72 -1.13 0.58 15.33
CA ALA A 72 -2.16 -0.46 15.41
C ALA A 72 -1.59 -1.82 15.82
N GLN A 73 -0.41 -2.17 15.30
CA GLN A 73 0.32 -3.37 15.70
C GLN A 73 0.77 -3.30 17.16
N HIS A 74 1.33 -2.17 17.57
CA HIS A 74 1.84 -1.99 18.93
C HIS A 74 0.73 -2.10 19.98
N VAL A 75 -0.41 -1.44 19.75
CA VAL A 75 -1.56 -1.42 20.67
C VAL A 75 -2.47 -2.65 20.49
N ARG A 76 -2.22 -3.49 19.47
CA ARG A 76 -3.09 -4.63 19.08
C ARG A 76 -4.57 -4.23 18.93
N ASN A 77 -4.83 -3.03 18.41
CA ASN A 77 -6.18 -2.55 18.15
C ASN A 77 -6.47 -2.56 16.64
N PRO A 78 -7.39 -3.42 16.16
CA PRO A 78 -7.69 -3.54 14.74
C PRO A 78 -8.39 -2.28 14.18
N GLY A 79 -9.04 -1.48 15.02
CA GLY A 79 -9.69 -0.23 14.60
C GLY A 79 -8.72 0.77 13.96
N LEU A 80 -7.45 0.76 14.37
CA LEU A 80 -6.42 1.69 13.90
C LEU A 80 -5.90 1.38 12.49
N TYR A 81 -6.23 0.23 11.91
CA TYR A 81 -5.88 -0.10 10.52
C TYR A 81 -6.83 0.56 9.50
N TRP A 82 -8.03 0.93 9.92
CA TRP A 82 -9.08 1.46 9.02
C TRP A 82 -8.66 2.71 8.23
N PRO A 83 -8.02 3.73 8.83
CA PRO A 83 -7.60 4.91 8.08
C PRO A 83 -6.69 4.56 6.90
N TYR A 84 -5.73 3.66 7.10
CA TYR A 84 -4.86 3.18 6.04
C TYR A 84 -5.64 2.43 4.96
N LEU A 85 -6.43 1.41 5.33
CA LEU A 85 -7.16 0.57 4.39
C LEU A 85 -8.17 1.38 3.54
N VAL A 86 -8.89 2.32 4.15
CA VAL A 86 -9.86 3.14 3.43
C VAL A 86 -9.16 4.09 2.46
N VAL A 87 -8.14 4.82 2.92
CA VAL A 87 -7.46 5.81 2.07
C VAL A 87 -6.68 5.10 0.96
N ASN A 88 -6.01 4.00 1.26
CA ASN A 88 -5.27 3.24 0.26
C ASN A 88 -6.23 2.53 -0.72
N GLY A 89 -7.34 1.96 -0.25
CA GLY A 89 -8.39 1.41 -1.12
C GLY A 89 -8.99 2.45 -2.07
N ILE A 90 -9.28 3.66 -1.61
CA ILE A 90 -9.72 4.78 -2.47
C ILE A 90 -8.62 5.14 -3.48
N SER A 91 -7.36 5.22 -3.03
CA SER A 91 -6.20 5.49 -3.89
C SER A 91 -6.06 4.45 -5.00
N ILE A 92 -6.19 3.16 -4.67
CA ILE A 92 -6.20 2.05 -5.65
C ILE A 92 -7.33 2.27 -6.66
N GLY A 93 -8.54 2.62 -6.22
CA GLY A 93 -9.66 2.90 -7.12
C GLY A 93 -9.37 4.05 -8.10
N ILE A 94 -8.88 5.18 -7.58
CA ILE A 94 -8.54 6.36 -8.39
C ILE A 94 -7.41 6.05 -9.38
N CYS A 95 -6.35 5.35 -8.93
CA CYS A 95 -5.24 4.94 -9.79
C CYS A 95 -5.69 3.96 -10.89
N SER A 96 -6.58 3.01 -10.57
CA SER A 96 -7.13 2.08 -11.58
C SER A 96 -7.94 2.82 -12.65
N LEU A 97 -8.77 3.79 -12.25
CA LEU A 97 -9.52 4.64 -13.19
C LEU A 97 -8.56 5.48 -14.05
N TYR A 98 -7.52 6.04 -13.44
CA TYR A 98 -6.51 6.82 -14.16
C TYR A 98 -5.73 5.97 -15.18
N ILE A 99 -5.33 4.75 -14.82
CA ILE A 99 -4.67 3.81 -15.74
C ILE A 99 -5.61 3.42 -16.90
N LEU A 100 -6.88 3.15 -16.61
CA LEU A 100 -7.89 2.88 -17.65
C LEU A 100 -8.02 4.06 -18.61
N LEU A 101 -8.06 5.29 -18.08
CA LEU A 101 -8.11 6.50 -18.89
C LEU A 101 -6.84 6.68 -19.73
N LEU A 102 -5.66 6.40 -19.19
CA LEU A 102 -4.39 6.41 -19.94
C LEU A 102 -4.38 5.38 -21.06
N LEU A 103 -4.85 4.15 -20.80
CA LEU A 103 -4.95 3.10 -21.83
C LEU A 103 -5.97 3.45 -22.91
N ALA A 104 -7.12 4.00 -22.54
CA ALA A 104 -8.13 4.46 -23.48
C ALA A 104 -7.58 5.60 -24.37
N MET A 105 -6.90 6.58 -23.77
CA MET A 105 -6.27 7.68 -24.51
C MET A 105 -5.14 7.20 -25.43
N PHE A 106 -4.34 6.21 -25.00
CA PHE A 106 -3.30 5.59 -25.82
C PHE A 106 -3.86 4.96 -27.09
N VAL A 107 -5.03 4.30 -27.00
CA VAL A 107 -5.70 3.66 -28.13
C VAL A 107 -6.39 4.69 -29.05
N VAL A 108 -7.03 5.71 -28.48
CA VAL A 108 -7.97 6.57 -29.23
C VAL A 108 -7.33 7.87 -29.75
N MET A 109 -6.37 8.49 -29.05
CA MET A 109 -5.82 9.81 -29.44
C MET A 109 -4.32 9.99 -29.08
N PRO A 110 -3.39 9.42 -29.87
CA PRO A 110 -1.96 9.55 -29.61
C PRO A 110 -1.44 11.00 -29.72
N ALA A 111 -2.09 11.85 -30.52
CA ALA A 111 -1.66 13.25 -30.74
C ALA A 111 -1.98 14.19 -29.56
N PHE A 112 -3.07 13.94 -28.83
CA PHE A 112 -3.43 14.72 -27.65
C PHE A 112 -2.42 14.53 -26.52
N TRP A 113 -1.94 13.29 -26.35
CA TRP A 113 -0.99 12.94 -25.30
C TRP A 113 0.40 13.53 -25.51
N GLN A 114 0.83 13.65 -26.76
CA GLN A 114 2.09 14.30 -27.10
C GLN A 114 2.10 15.78 -26.68
N ARG A 115 0.94 16.47 -26.74
CA ARG A 115 0.80 17.83 -26.18
C ARG A 115 0.85 17.85 -24.65
N HIS A 116 0.09 16.98 -23.99
CA HIS A 116 0.04 16.97 -22.52
C HIS A 116 1.39 16.60 -21.88
N LEU A 117 2.11 15.62 -22.45
CA LEU A 117 3.47 15.30 -22.04
C LEU A 117 4.42 16.48 -22.28
N ASN A 118 4.32 17.17 -23.43
CA ASN A 118 5.17 18.33 -23.69
C ASN A 118 4.89 19.50 -22.73
N GLU A 119 3.66 19.68 -22.25
CA GLU A 119 3.31 20.71 -21.27
C GLU A 119 3.71 20.35 -19.83
N THR A 120 3.72 19.07 -19.48
CA THR A 120 4.01 18.60 -18.11
C THR A 120 5.48 18.23 -17.87
N THR A 121 6.27 18.06 -18.94
CA THR A 121 7.69 17.69 -18.87
C THR A 121 8.59 18.91 -19.15
N ASN A 122 9.67 19.07 -18.38
CA ASN A 122 10.65 20.14 -18.59
C ASN A 122 11.26 20.06 -20.00
N TYR A 123 11.51 21.24 -20.61
CA TYR A 123 12.01 21.43 -21.99
C TYR A 123 13.18 20.51 -22.39
N GLN A 124 14.06 20.13 -21.46
CA GLN A 124 15.23 19.29 -21.76
C GLN A 124 14.91 17.83 -22.15
N TYR A 125 13.72 17.31 -21.86
CA TYR A 125 13.31 15.94 -22.23
C TYR A 125 12.33 15.86 -23.41
N GLN A 126 11.90 17.00 -23.96
CA GLN A 126 10.92 17.05 -25.06
C GLN A 126 11.43 16.39 -26.35
N GLU A 127 12.72 16.45 -26.65
CA GLU A 127 13.27 15.88 -27.90
C GLU A 127 13.14 14.35 -27.98
N ALA A 128 13.33 13.64 -26.86
CA ALA A 128 13.18 12.19 -26.79
C ALA A 128 11.70 11.77 -26.82
N ILE A 129 10.84 12.52 -26.12
CA ILE A 129 9.39 12.29 -26.06
C ILE A 129 8.74 12.47 -27.45
N ASN A 130 9.20 13.45 -28.23
CA ASN A 130 8.67 13.71 -29.56
C ASN A 130 9.02 12.64 -30.60
N LYS A 131 10.13 11.90 -30.43
CA LYS A 131 10.53 10.84 -31.38
C LYS A 131 9.77 9.53 -31.18
N TRP A 132 9.42 9.16 -29.94
CA TRP A 132 8.77 7.87 -29.64
C TRP A 132 7.67 7.97 -28.57
N PRO A 133 6.65 8.83 -28.76
CA PRO A 133 5.66 9.10 -27.72
C PRO A 133 4.86 7.84 -27.33
N ARG A 134 4.58 6.95 -28.28
CA ARG A 134 3.86 5.69 -28.02
C ARG A 134 4.67 4.72 -27.17
N VAL A 135 5.97 4.61 -27.42
CA VAL A 135 6.84 3.67 -26.67
C VAL A 135 7.03 4.15 -25.25
N ILE A 136 7.30 5.44 -25.05
CA ILE A 136 7.45 6.05 -23.73
C ILE A 136 6.15 5.95 -22.92
N THR A 137 5.01 6.22 -23.55
CA THR A 137 3.69 6.09 -22.90
C THR A 137 3.37 4.64 -22.56
N GLY A 138 3.66 3.69 -23.45
CA GLY A 138 3.48 2.26 -23.18
C GLY A 138 4.34 1.78 -22.01
N LEU A 139 5.61 2.20 -21.95
CA LEU A 139 6.50 1.90 -20.83
C LEU A 139 6.01 2.52 -19.52
N ALA A 140 5.57 3.77 -19.55
CA ALA A 140 5.01 4.43 -18.37
C ALA A 140 3.75 3.73 -17.88
N ALA A 141 2.84 3.33 -18.78
CA ALA A 141 1.63 2.59 -18.44
C ALA A 141 1.95 1.20 -17.85
N ALA A 142 2.91 0.48 -18.42
CA ALA A 142 3.37 -0.80 -17.89
C ALA A 142 3.97 -0.66 -16.48
N PHE A 143 4.79 0.37 -16.26
CA PHE A 143 5.34 0.68 -14.94
C PHE A 143 4.25 1.03 -13.92
N MET A 144 3.28 1.88 -14.30
CA MET A 144 2.14 2.19 -13.44
C MET A 144 1.30 0.96 -13.08
N LEU A 145 1.08 0.05 -14.04
CA LEU A 145 0.39 -1.22 -13.78
C LEU A 145 1.15 -2.08 -12.78
N LEU A 146 2.47 -2.19 -12.90
CA LEU A 146 3.30 -2.91 -11.93
C LEU A 146 3.21 -2.28 -10.54
N CYS A 147 3.32 -0.96 -10.44
CA CYS A 147 3.13 -0.23 -9.18
C CYS A 147 1.74 -0.49 -8.59
N GLN A 148 0.70 -0.53 -9.42
CA GLN A 148 -0.67 -0.79 -8.99
C GLN A 148 -0.84 -2.21 -8.44
N VAL A 149 -0.24 -3.22 -9.07
CA VAL A 149 -0.25 -4.61 -8.57
C VAL A 149 0.43 -4.69 -7.20
N VAL A 150 1.58 -4.03 -7.04
CA VAL A 150 2.28 -3.95 -5.74
C VAL A 150 1.42 -3.25 -4.70
N ASN A 151 0.71 -2.17 -5.07
CA ASN A 151 -0.14 -1.44 -4.16
C ASN A 151 -1.34 -2.27 -3.67
N ILE A 152 -1.98 -3.02 -4.58
CA ILE A 152 -3.04 -3.99 -4.24
C ILE A 152 -2.48 -5.10 -3.34
N TRP A 153 -1.27 -5.57 -3.61
CA TRP A 153 -0.62 -6.58 -2.78
C TRP A 153 -0.35 -6.06 -1.35
N PHE A 154 0.13 -4.83 -1.20
CA PHE A 154 0.29 -4.21 0.12
C PHE A 154 -1.04 -4.09 0.87
N GLU A 155 -2.09 -3.64 0.20
CA GLU A 155 -3.45 -3.57 0.78
C GLU A 155 -3.89 -4.93 1.31
N LEU A 156 -3.71 -6.00 0.53
CA LEU A 156 -4.05 -7.37 0.95
C LEU A 156 -3.25 -7.82 2.17
N VAL A 157 -1.95 -7.52 2.24
CA VAL A 157 -1.11 -7.88 3.40
C VAL A 157 -1.60 -7.16 4.66
N VAL A 158 -1.89 -5.86 4.57
CA VAL A 158 -2.37 -5.07 5.71
C VAL A 158 -3.79 -5.50 6.12
N TYR A 159 -4.67 -5.81 5.16
CA TYR A 159 -6.01 -6.33 5.42
C TYR A 159 -5.96 -7.69 6.13
N ASN A 160 -5.05 -8.57 5.71
CA ASN A 160 -4.85 -9.86 6.38
C ASN A 160 -4.34 -9.67 7.82
N ALA A 161 -3.44 -8.71 8.07
CA ALA A 161 -2.99 -8.37 9.42
C ALA A 161 -4.14 -7.82 10.30
N TYR A 162 -5.02 -6.99 9.73
CA TYR A 162 -6.24 -6.51 10.38
C TYR A 162 -7.16 -7.67 10.78
N CYS A 163 -7.47 -8.57 9.83
CA CYS A 163 -8.32 -9.73 10.09
C CYS A 163 -7.75 -10.65 11.17
N PHE A 164 -6.42 -10.81 11.18
CA PHE A 164 -5.72 -11.60 12.19
C PHE A 164 -5.89 -11.00 13.60
N ILE A 165 -5.52 -9.74 13.81
CA ILE A 165 -5.63 -9.08 15.12
C ILE A 165 -7.08 -9.06 15.61
N ARG A 166 -8.05 -8.87 14.70
CA ARG A 166 -9.47 -8.90 15.04
C ARG A 166 -9.93 -10.27 15.56
N ARG A 167 -9.39 -11.37 15.04
CA ARG A 167 -9.73 -12.74 15.48
C ARG A 167 -9.13 -13.07 16.85
N ASP A 168 -7.98 -12.52 17.19
CA ASP A 168 -7.28 -12.79 18.46
C ASP A 168 -7.89 -12.04 19.66
N GLN A 169 -8.56 -10.90 19.43
CA GLN A 169 -9.18 -10.09 20.50
C GLN A 169 -10.12 -10.83 21.45
N PRO A 170 -11.10 -11.66 20.99
CA PRO A 170 -11.98 -12.38 21.90
C PRO A 170 -11.25 -13.38 22.80
N MET A 171 -10.11 -13.94 22.38
CA MET A 171 -9.32 -14.84 23.23
C MET A 171 -8.65 -14.09 24.39
N LEU A 172 -8.12 -12.89 24.15
CA LEU A 172 -7.48 -12.07 25.17
C LEU A 172 -8.46 -11.62 26.26
N LEU A 173 -9.68 -11.22 25.86
CA LEU A 173 -10.74 -10.84 26.79
C LEU A 173 -11.18 -12.03 27.67
N ASN A 174 -11.24 -13.23 27.11
CA ASN A 174 -11.65 -14.43 27.84
C ASN A 174 -10.58 -14.91 28.84
N ASN A 175 -9.30 -14.67 28.56
CA ASN A 175 -8.21 -14.94 29.49
C ASN A 175 -8.14 -13.90 30.62
N ALA A 176 -8.40 -12.63 30.31
CA ALA A 176 -8.47 -11.56 31.32
C ALA A 176 -9.61 -11.77 32.33
N TYR A 177 -10.71 -12.40 31.91
CA TYR A 177 -11.83 -12.73 32.82
C TYR A 177 -11.54 -13.95 33.72
N LYS A 178 -10.55 -14.77 33.37
CA LYS A 178 -10.17 -15.97 34.12
C LYS A 178 -9.02 -15.75 35.11
N ALA A 179 -8.34 -14.61 35.02
CA ALA A 179 -7.26 -14.20 35.93
C ALA A 179 -7.85 -13.40 37.11
#